data_AF-A0A1G0G8M1-F1
#
_entry.id   AF-A0A1G0G8M1-F1
#
_cell.length_a   1.000
_cell.length_b   1.000
_cell.length_c   1.000
_cell.angle_alpha   90.00
_cell.angle_beta   90.00
_cell.angle_gamma   90.00
#
_symmetry.space_group_name_H-M   'P 1'
#
loop_
_entity.id
_entity.type
_entity.pdbx_description
1 polymer ?
#
loop_
_entity_poly.entity_id
_entity_poly.type
_entity_poly.pdbx_seq_one_letter_code
_entity_poly.pdbx_strand_id
1 'polypeptide(L)'
;MEDVEKTPYQTLAKAVDNMSAVLSDNQKLNQALLQEGVLRYENLMHEGQHHFESLSHDGHVRYEKLMAEIQKREDEIRQENKRNHEKESIRQRFDAYIITVISVLSICASIIVSNYWDLREKQIDLKRVELMQRSNQESVIQNRIQYLQSQIDHRFALRDQLMDAMVKMRGIRDIGQKQCKAGQYAGTNPENYQEKLFATSYDLVGACYKIIGIFNDEIKQETLHFLSISSADNGNICEKNATTDKELRPLQVKIDNQIISLIEGLEQQKNMLMVKLNSKTQENFGGQYVEKPPLKNSN
;
A
#
# COMPACT_ATOMS: atom_id res chain seq x y z
N MET A 1 -115.60 130.31 15.95
CA MET A 1 -114.16 130.14 16.25
C MET A 1 -113.67 129.17 15.20
N GLU A 2 -113.27 129.75 14.06
CA GLU A 2 -111.86 129.94 13.71
C GLU A 2 -111.29 128.62 13.16
N ASP A 3 -110.60 128.52 12.04
CA ASP A 3 -110.31 129.41 10.94
C ASP A 3 -109.56 128.51 9.93
N VAL A 4 -109.54 128.91 8.65
CA VAL A 4 -108.67 128.38 7.59
C VAL A 4 -109.05 127.04 6.91
N GLU A 5 -109.43 127.19 5.64
CA GLU A 5 -109.80 126.16 4.66
C GLU A 5 -108.78 125.03 4.49
N LYS A 6 -109.27 123.79 4.64
CA LYS A 6 -108.64 122.60 4.04
C LYS A 6 -109.03 122.53 2.57
N THR A 7 -108.09 122.81 1.67
CA THR A 7 -108.24 122.46 0.25
C THR A 7 -107.76 121.03 0.01
N PRO A 8 -108.48 120.19 -0.76
CA PRO A 8 -108.04 118.84 -1.14
C PRO A 8 -106.62 118.81 -1.73
N TYR A 9 -106.21 119.90 -2.38
CA TYR A 9 -104.88 120.10 -2.97
C TYR A 9 -103.73 120.08 -1.94
N GLN A 10 -103.88 120.69 -0.77
CA GLN A 10 -102.81 120.70 0.25
C GLN A 10 -102.60 119.33 0.89
N THR A 11 -103.65 118.51 0.99
CA THR A 11 -103.55 117.14 1.50
C THR A 11 -102.88 116.23 0.46
N LEU A 12 -103.17 116.45 -0.82
CA LEU A 12 -102.55 115.73 -1.94
C LEU A 12 -101.06 116.06 -2.08
N ALA A 13 -100.68 117.35 -1.98
CA ALA A 13 -99.28 117.78 -2.06
C ALA A 13 -98.41 117.13 -0.96
N LYS A 14 -98.90 117.10 0.28
CA LYS A 14 -98.20 116.47 1.40
C LYS A 14 -98.07 114.95 1.25
N ALA A 15 -99.06 114.31 0.63
CA ALA A 15 -99.01 112.88 0.32
C ALA A 15 -97.96 112.59 -0.78
N VAL A 16 -97.87 113.44 -1.81
CA VAL A 16 -96.88 113.34 -2.88
C VAL A 16 -95.45 113.55 -2.34
N ASP A 17 -95.24 114.54 -1.48
CA ASP A 17 -93.93 114.79 -0.86
C ASP A 17 -93.48 113.61 0.00
N ASN A 18 -94.37 113.04 0.81
CA ASN A 18 -94.10 111.82 1.58
C ASN A 18 -93.81 110.61 0.68
N MET A 19 -94.54 110.45 -0.43
CA MET A 19 -94.28 109.37 -1.39
C MET A 19 -92.92 109.54 -2.06
N SER A 20 -92.52 110.79 -2.38
CA SER A 20 -91.20 111.09 -2.94
C SER A 20 -90.07 110.79 -1.96
N ALA A 21 -90.26 111.11 -0.67
CA ALA A 21 -89.31 110.79 0.39
C ALA A 21 -89.13 109.27 0.55
N VAL A 22 -90.23 108.51 0.57
CA VAL A 22 -90.20 107.04 0.62
C VAL A 22 -89.55 106.43 -0.62
N LEU A 23 -89.76 107.01 -1.80
CA LEU A 23 -89.10 106.59 -3.04
C LEU A 23 -87.58 106.84 -2.99
N SER A 24 -87.16 108.01 -2.52
CA SER A 24 -85.75 108.35 -2.31
C SER A 24 -85.07 107.42 -1.31
N ASP A 25 -85.73 107.14 -0.19
CA ASP A 25 -85.17 106.24 0.84
C ASP A 25 -85.12 104.79 0.35
N ASN A 26 -86.11 104.32 -0.42
CA ASN A 26 -86.03 103.03 -1.11
C ASN A 26 -84.88 102.96 -2.13
N GLN A 27 -84.62 104.05 -2.86
CA GLN A 27 -83.47 104.11 -3.78
C GLN A 27 -82.14 104.01 -3.03
N LYS A 28 -81.99 104.72 -1.91
CA LYS A 28 -80.78 104.65 -1.07
C LYS A 28 -80.60 103.26 -0.46
N LEU A 29 -81.69 102.64 0.03
CA LEU A 29 -81.65 101.29 0.57
C LEU A 29 -81.26 100.26 -0.49
N ASN A 30 -81.82 100.36 -1.70
CA ASN A 30 -81.43 99.49 -2.83
C ASN A 30 -79.96 99.68 -3.20
N GLN A 31 -79.45 100.91 -3.23
CA GLN A 31 -78.03 101.16 -3.49
C GLN A 31 -77.12 100.58 -2.39
N ALA A 32 -77.50 100.70 -1.11
CA ALA A 32 -76.75 100.14 0.01
C ALA A 32 -76.74 98.60 -0.02
N LEU A 33 -77.89 97.98 -0.29
CA LEU A 33 -78.00 96.52 -0.45
C LEU A 33 -77.17 96.00 -1.63
N LEU A 34 -77.14 96.73 -2.76
CA LEU A 34 -76.29 96.37 -3.90
C LEU A 34 -74.80 96.48 -3.56
N GLN A 35 -74.38 97.55 -2.86
CA GLN A 35 -72.99 97.69 -2.42
C GLN A 35 -72.59 96.61 -1.42
N GLU A 36 -73.43 96.28 -0.43
CA GLU A 36 -73.13 95.21 0.51
C GLU A 36 -73.05 93.84 -0.20
N GLY A 37 -73.92 93.59 -1.17
CA GLY A 37 -73.89 92.38 -2.00
C GLY A 37 -72.60 92.22 -2.79
N VAL A 38 -72.13 93.29 -3.43
CA VAL A 38 -70.86 93.31 -4.17
C VAL A 38 -69.68 93.09 -3.22
N LEU A 39 -69.65 93.78 -2.08
CA LEU A 39 -68.55 93.68 -1.12
C LEU A 39 -68.46 92.29 -0.49
N ARG A 40 -69.60 91.67 -0.17
CA ARG A 40 -69.64 90.27 0.29
C ARG A 40 -69.12 89.33 -0.78
N TYR A 41 -69.50 89.53 -2.04
CA TYR A 41 -69.04 88.70 -3.14
C TYR A 41 -67.52 88.83 -3.35
N GLU A 42 -66.99 90.05 -3.35
CA GLU A 42 -65.54 90.31 -3.45
C GLU A 42 -64.77 89.66 -2.31
N ASN A 43 -65.23 89.81 -1.06
CA ASN A 43 -64.59 89.19 0.10
C ASN A 43 -64.61 87.65 -0.01
N LEU A 44 -65.73 87.06 -0.41
CA LEU A 44 -65.85 85.61 -0.57
C LEU A 44 -64.93 85.08 -1.68
N MET A 45 -64.84 85.81 -2.79
CA MET A 45 -63.94 85.49 -3.89
C MET A 45 -62.47 85.60 -3.48
N HIS A 46 -62.11 86.64 -2.74
CA HIS A 46 -60.74 86.85 -2.28
C HIS A 46 -60.31 85.78 -1.26
N GLU A 47 -61.21 85.39 -0.36
CA GLU A 47 -60.99 84.32 0.62
C GLU A 47 -60.88 82.96 -0.08
N GLY A 48 -61.74 82.69 -1.07
CA GLY A 48 -61.66 81.50 -1.92
C GLY A 48 -60.35 81.41 -2.70
N GLN A 49 -59.89 82.52 -3.28
CA GLN A 49 -58.63 82.59 -4.00
C GLN A 49 -57.43 82.37 -3.07
N HIS A 50 -57.40 83.01 -1.91
CA HIS A 50 -56.33 82.84 -0.93
C HIS A 50 -56.26 81.40 -0.39
N HIS A 51 -57.40 80.76 -0.14
CA HIS A 51 -57.45 79.36 0.23
C HIS A 51 -56.91 78.44 -0.86
N PHE A 52 -57.25 78.71 -2.13
CA PHE A 52 -56.75 77.92 -3.26
C PHE A 52 -55.24 78.08 -3.43
N GLU A 53 -54.72 79.31 -3.35
CA GLU A 53 -53.29 79.59 -3.44
C GLU A 53 -52.52 78.91 -2.31
N SER A 54 -53.03 78.98 -1.07
CA SER A 54 -52.44 78.32 0.09
C SER A 54 -52.42 76.79 -0.06
N LEU A 55 -53.53 76.18 -0.48
CA LEU A 55 -53.60 74.74 -0.73
C LEU A 55 -52.68 74.30 -1.86
N SER A 56 -52.63 75.08 -2.95
CA SER A 56 -51.76 74.82 -4.09
C SER A 56 -50.29 74.91 -3.69
N HIS A 57 -49.93 75.88 -2.85
CA HIS A 57 -48.57 76.05 -2.37
C HIS A 57 -48.15 74.89 -1.43
N ASP A 58 -48.97 74.54 -0.43
CA ASP A 58 -48.68 73.40 0.46
C ASP A 58 -48.60 72.08 -0.32
N GLY A 59 -49.50 71.89 -1.30
CA GLY A 59 -49.46 70.75 -2.22
C GLY A 59 -48.15 70.69 -3.01
N HIS A 60 -47.69 71.82 -3.54
CA HIS A 60 -46.46 71.89 -4.33
C HIS A 60 -45.21 71.62 -3.46
N VAL A 61 -45.13 72.22 -2.28
CA VAL A 61 -44.01 72.03 -1.33
C VAL A 61 -43.92 70.58 -0.88
N ARG A 62 -45.06 69.93 -0.57
CA ARG A 62 -45.07 68.50 -0.20
C ARG A 62 -44.63 67.61 -1.36
N TYR A 63 -45.05 67.93 -2.58
CA TYR A 63 -44.66 67.17 -3.76
C TYR A 63 -43.16 67.28 -4.03
N GLU A 64 -42.59 68.49 -4.00
CA GLU A 64 -41.14 68.69 -4.14
C GLU A 64 -40.35 67.93 -3.07
N LYS A 65 -40.79 67.99 -1.81
CA LYS A 65 -40.14 67.27 -0.72
C LYS A 65 -40.18 65.76 -0.92
N LEU A 66 -41.33 65.22 -1.34
CA LEU A 66 -41.47 63.80 -1.64
C LEU A 66 -40.57 63.38 -2.80
N MET A 67 -40.50 64.18 -3.87
CA MET A 67 -39.63 63.90 -5.02
C MET A 67 -38.15 63.94 -4.63
N ALA A 68 -37.74 64.88 -3.80
CA ALA A 68 -36.38 64.95 -3.27
C ALA A 68 -36.04 63.73 -2.38
N GLU A 69 -36.97 63.28 -1.53
CA GLU A 69 -36.80 62.07 -0.71
C GLU A 69 -36.71 60.80 -1.56
N ILE A 70 -37.51 60.69 -2.63
CA ILE A 70 -37.45 59.57 -3.59
C ILE A 70 -36.10 59.56 -4.30
N GLN A 71 -35.65 60.69 -4.85
CA GLN A 71 -34.35 60.80 -5.51
C GLN A 71 -33.21 60.43 -4.56
N LYS A 72 -33.25 60.92 -3.32
CA LYS A 72 -32.26 60.58 -2.30
C LYS A 72 -32.23 59.07 -2.01
N ARG A 73 -33.39 58.42 -1.87
CA ARG A 73 -33.44 56.96 -1.67
C ARG A 73 -32.94 56.18 -2.87
N GLU A 74 -33.26 56.61 -4.09
CA GLU A 74 -32.75 55.96 -5.31
C GLU A 74 -31.23 56.03 -5.38
N ASP A 75 -30.65 57.19 -5.05
CA ASP A 75 -29.19 57.37 -5.02
C ASP A 75 -28.53 56.52 -3.92
N GLU A 76 -29.15 56.44 -2.73
CA GLU A 76 -28.70 55.57 -1.64
C GLU A 76 -28.71 54.08 -2.06
N ILE A 77 -29.80 53.61 -2.69
CA ILE A 77 -29.92 52.24 -3.19
C ILE A 77 -28.89 51.96 -4.29
N ARG A 78 -28.68 52.91 -5.22
CA ARG A 78 -27.67 52.77 -6.28
C ARG A 78 -26.26 52.67 -5.69
N GLN A 79 -25.93 53.49 -4.70
CA GLN A 79 -24.62 53.42 -4.02
C GLN A 79 -24.47 52.14 -3.21
N GLU A 80 -25.51 51.66 -2.54
CA GLU A 80 -25.49 50.40 -1.80
C GLU A 80 -25.30 49.20 -2.74
N ASN A 81 -26.02 49.15 -3.86
CA ASN A 81 -25.86 48.10 -4.87
C ASN A 81 -24.45 48.09 -5.46
N LYS A 82 -23.85 49.25 -5.74
CA LYS A 82 -22.45 49.33 -6.19
C LYS A 82 -21.49 48.75 -5.16
N ARG A 83 -21.62 49.14 -3.88
CA ARG A 83 -20.78 48.62 -2.79
C ARG A 83 -20.95 47.12 -2.57
N ASN A 84 -22.17 46.62 -2.68
CA ASN A 84 -22.46 45.19 -2.55
C ASN A 84 -21.85 44.39 -3.71
N HIS A 85 -21.98 44.89 -4.95
CA HIS A 85 -21.38 44.25 -6.12
C HIS A 85 -19.84 44.22 -6.05
N GLU A 86 -19.21 45.31 -5.59
CA GLU A 86 -17.76 45.34 -5.37
C GLU A 86 -17.33 44.31 -4.31
N LYS A 87 -18.03 44.24 -3.17
CA LYS A 87 -17.75 43.25 -2.11
C LYS A 87 -17.92 41.81 -2.61
N GLU A 88 -18.95 41.52 -3.39
CA GLU A 88 -19.19 40.21 -3.98
C GLU A 88 -18.09 39.83 -4.99
N SER A 89 -17.69 40.77 -5.86
CA SER A 89 -16.62 40.54 -6.84
C SER A 89 -15.28 40.22 -6.15
N ILE A 90 -15.00 40.87 -5.01
CA ILE A 90 -13.80 40.59 -4.20
C ILE A 90 -13.89 39.21 -3.56
N ARG A 91 -15.04 38.85 -2.95
CA ARG A 91 -15.25 37.50 -2.37
C ARG A 91 -15.08 36.39 -3.40
N GLN A 92 -15.69 36.53 -4.58
CA GLN A 92 -15.58 35.54 -5.65
C GLN A 92 -14.13 35.32 -6.09
N ARG A 93 -13.31 36.38 -6.16
CA ARG A 93 -11.87 36.26 -6.48
C ARG A 93 -11.10 35.54 -5.38
N PHE A 94 -11.41 35.80 -4.10
CA PHE A 94 -10.79 35.08 -2.98
C PHE A 94 -11.19 33.61 -2.97
N ASP A 95 -12.47 33.28 -3.17
CA ASP A 95 -12.95 31.89 -3.21
C ASP A 95 -12.30 31.13 -4.38
N ALA A 96 -12.21 31.74 -5.57
CA ALA A 96 -11.54 31.15 -6.72
C ALA A 96 -10.04 30.90 -6.45
N TYR A 97 -9.35 31.84 -5.79
CA TYR A 97 -7.96 31.67 -5.39
C TYR A 97 -7.79 30.52 -4.39
N ILE A 98 -8.61 30.47 -3.33
CA ILE A 98 -8.56 29.43 -2.29
C ILE A 98 -8.81 28.06 -2.91
N ILE A 99 -9.86 27.91 -3.74
CA ILE A 99 -10.18 26.66 -4.42
C ILE A 99 -9.01 26.22 -5.30
N THR A 100 -8.41 27.13 -6.05
CA THR A 100 -7.28 26.82 -6.94
C THR A 100 -6.07 26.33 -6.15
N VAL A 101 -5.72 27.01 -5.05
CA VAL A 101 -4.58 26.63 -4.19
C VAL A 101 -4.79 25.27 -3.54
N ILE A 102 -5.97 25.02 -2.97
CA ILE A 102 -6.31 23.73 -2.36
C ILE A 102 -6.24 22.61 -3.42
N SER A 103 -6.75 22.86 -4.62
CA SER A 103 -6.72 21.88 -5.72
C SER A 103 -5.28 21.52 -6.11
N VAL A 104 -4.41 22.52 -6.26
CA VAL A 104 -2.99 22.30 -6.59
C VAL A 104 -2.28 21.55 -5.47
N LEU A 105 -2.49 21.93 -4.21
CA LEU A 105 -1.88 21.24 -3.06
C LEU A 105 -2.35 19.78 -2.96
N SER A 106 -3.62 19.51 -3.24
CA SER A 106 -4.16 18.15 -3.27
C SER A 106 -3.48 17.29 -4.34
N ILE A 107 -3.32 17.82 -5.57
CA ILE A 107 -2.62 17.14 -6.66
C ILE A 107 -1.16 16.86 -6.27
N CYS A 108 -0.45 17.86 -5.72
CA CYS A 108 0.93 17.70 -5.27
C CYS A 108 1.06 16.62 -4.17
N ALA A 109 0.17 16.61 -3.19
CA ALA A 109 0.17 15.62 -2.13
C ALA A 109 -0.04 14.20 -2.69
N SER A 110 -0.99 14.02 -3.63
CA SER A 110 -1.23 12.74 -4.29
C SER A 110 -0.01 12.25 -5.07
N ILE A 111 0.68 13.13 -5.80
CA ILE A 111 1.91 12.78 -6.54
C ILE A 111 3.03 12.36 -5.58
N ILE A 112 3.25 13.09 -4.48
CA ILE A 112 4.27 12.76 -3.48
C ILE A 112 3.98 11.38 -2.86
N VAL A 113 2.73 11.14 -2.46
CA VAL A 113 2.32 9.86 -1.87
C VAL A 113 2.49 8.72 -2.89
N SER A 114 2.06 8.91 -4.14
CA SER A 114 2.20 7.90 -5.19
C SER A 114 3.67 7.55 -5.46
N ASN A 115 4.55 8.54 -5.57
CA ASN A 115 5.99 8.32 -5.75
C ASN A 115 6.63 7.63 -4.54
N TYR A 116 6.18 7.95 -3.32
CA TYR A 116 6.65 7.29 -2.11
C TYR A 116 6.27 5.79 -2.08
N TRP A 117 5.03 5.46 -2.45
CA TRP A 117 4.59 4.07 -2.54
C TRP A 117 5.33 3.28 -3.62
N ASP A 118 5.52 3.86 -4.81
CA ASP A 118 6.27 3.23 -5.91
C ASP A 118 7.75 2.95 -5.52
N LEU A 119 8.41 3.90 -4.86
CA LEU A 119 9.76 3.69 -4.33
C LEU A 119 9.81 2.59 -3.28
N ARG A 120 8.80 2.51 -2.40
CA ARG A 120 8.72 1.47 -1.37
C ARG A 120 8.47 0.08 -1.96
N GLU A 121 7.60 -0.01 -2.96
CA GLU A 121 7.29 -1.25 -3.68
C GLU A 121 8.55 -1.79 -4.38
N LYS A 122 9.26 -0.94 -5.12
CA LYS A 122 10.55 -1.30 -5.74
C LYS A 122 11.57 -1.83 -4.74
N GLN A 123 11.68 -1.22 -3.56
CA GLN A 123 12.57 -1.72 -2.50
C GLN A 123 12.15 -3.08 -1.95
N ILE A 124 10.85 -3.35 -1.83
CA ILE A 124 10.32 -4.63 -1.36
C ILE A 124 10.59 -5.71 -2.41
N ASP A 125 10.38 -5.42 -3.69
CA ASP A 125 10.61 -6.36 -4.79
C ASP A 125 12.08 -6.72 -4.93
N LEU A 126 12.99 -5.75 -4.87
CA LEU A 126 14.44 -6.00 -4.84
C LEU A 126 14.83 -6.93 -3.69
N LYS A 127 14.33 -6.67 -2.47
CA LYS A 127 14.58 -7.54 -1.31
C LYS A 127 14.01 -8.94 -1.50
N ARG A 128 12.82 -9.08 -2.10
CA ARG A 128 12.22 -10.40 -2.39
C ARG A 128 13.04 -11.18 -3.39
N VAL A 129 13.52 -10.54 -4.46
CA VAL A 129 14.38 -11.18 -5.47
C VAL A 129 15.70 -11.64 -4.84
N GLU A 130 16.33 -10.81 -4.02
CA GLU A 130 17.55 -11.20 -3.29
C GLU A 130 17.31 -12.39 -2.35
N LEU A 131 16.21 -12.38 -1.59
CA LEU A 131 15.86 -13.50 -0.71
C LEU A 131 15.56 -14.78 -1.49
N MET A 132 14.86 -14.70 -2.62
CA MET A 132 14.60 -15.86 -3.49
C MET A 132 15.89 -16.41 -4.09
N GLN A 133 16.79 -15.55 -4.58
CA GLN A 133 18.09 -15.97 -5.11
C GLN A 133 18.94 -16.65 -4.03
N ARG A 134 18.92 -16.15 -2.79
CA ARG A 134 19.59 -16.77 -1.65
C ARG A 134 18.98 -18.12 -1.27
N SER A 135 17.66 -18.19 -1.16
CA SER A 135 16.94 -19.44 -0.86
C SER A 135 17.24 -20.52 -1.91
N ASN A 136 17.29 -20.15 -3.19
CA ASN A 136 17.70 -21.06 -4.26
C ASN A 136 19.16 -21.52 -4.13
N GLN A 137 20.08 -20.66 -3.67
CA GLN A 137 21.46 -21.09 -3.43
C GLN A 137 21.58 -22.05 -2.23
N GLU A 138 20.83 -21.81 -1.16
CA GLU A 138 20.80 -22.69 0.02
C GLU A 138 20.23 -24.05 -0.33
N SER A 139 19.13 -24.10 -1.08
CA SER A 139 18.51 -25.36 -1.52
C SER A 139 19.43 -26.17 -2.43
N VAL A 140 20.17 -25.53 -3.34
CA VAL A 140 21.19 -26.20 -4.18
C VAL A 140 22.32 -26.80 -3.33
N ILE A 141 22.80 -26.08 -2.31
CA ILE A 141 23.84 -26.60 -1.40
C ILE A 141 23.30 -27.78 -0.58
N GLN A 142 22.09 -27.66 -0.04
CA GLN A 142 21.43 -28.73 0.71
C GLN A 142 21.22 -30.00 -0.13
N ASN A 143 20.72 -29.85 -1.36
CA ASN A 143 20.57 -30.98 -2.29
C ASN A 143 21.90 -31.66 -2.58
N ARG A 144 22.98 -30.89 -2.71
CA ARG A 144 24.32 -31.45 -2.93
C ARG A 144 24.87 -32.18 -1.70
N ILE A 145 24.61 -31.67 -0.49
CA ILE A 145 24.96 -32.35 0.77
C ILE A 145 24.21 -33.69 0.87
N GLN A 146 22.90 -33.71 0.58
CA GLN A 146 22.10 -34.94 0.59
C GLN A 146 22.61 -35.96 -0.43
N TYR A 147 22.94 -35.51 -1.64
CA TYR A 147 23.52 -36.36 -2.67
C TYR A 147 24.87 -36.96 -2.24
N LEU A 148 25.75 -36.16 -1.63
CA LEU A 148 27.02 -36.65 -1.09
C LEU A 148 26.80 -37.65 0.05
N GLN A 149 25.86 -37.38 0.96
CA GLN A 149 25.52 -38.31 2.04
C GLN A 149 25.06 -39.66 1.49
N SER A 150 24.14 -39.66 0.52
CA SER A 150 23.68 -40.88 -0.13
C SER A 150 24.81 -41.65 -0.81
N GLN A 151 25.76 -40.97 -1.46
CA GLN A 151 26.93 -41.61 -2.04
C GLN A 151 27.87 -42.22 -1.00
N ILE A 152 28.09 -41.53 0.13
CA ILE A 152 28.90 -42.02 1.24
C ILE A 152 28.28 -43.30 1.80
N ASP A 153 26.99 -43.27 2.12
CA ASP A 153 26.27 -44.40 2.69
C ASP A 153 26.27 -45.61 1.74
N HIS A 154 26.06 -45.36 0.45
CA HIS A 154 26.11 -46.41 -0.57
C HIS A 154 27.50 -47.06 -0.68
N ARG A 155 28.57 -46.25 -0.66
CA ARG A 155 29.96 -46.73 -0.74
C ARG A 155 30.37 -47.49 0.53
N PHE A 156 29.94 -47.04 1.71
CA PHE A 156 30.14 -47.79 2.96
C PHE A 156 29.44 -49.16 2.91
N ALA A 157 28.19 -49.21 2.46
CA ALA A 157 27.47 -50.48 2.34
C ALA A 157 28.16 -51.47 1.41
N LEU A 158 28.74 -50.99 0.30
CA LEU A 158 29.49 -51.83 -0.64
C LEU A 158 30.85 -52.26 -0.09
N ARG A 159 31.55 -51.35 0.59
CA ARG A 159 32.78 -51.66 1.33
C ARG A 159 32.53 -52.79 2.32
N ASP A 160 31.49 -52.67 3.14
CA ASP A 160 31.20 -53.65 4.20
C ASP A 160 30.84 -55.01 3.60
N GLN A 161 30.08 -55.05 2.51
CA GLN A 161 29.81 -56.29 1.75
C GLN A 161 31.09 -56.92 1.20
N LEU A 162 31.99 -56.12 0.64
CA LEU A 162 33.28 -56.60 0.11
C LEU A 162 34.17 -57.14 1.24
N MET A 163 34.32 -56.38 2.33
CA MET A 163 35.15 -56.76 3.46
C MET A 163 34.63 -58.01 4.15
N ASP A 164 33.31 -58.12 4.35
CA ASP A 164 32.69 -59.33 4.91
C ASP A 164 32.94 -60.56 4.04
N ALA A 165 32.80 -60.43 2.71
CA ALA A 165 33.07 -61.53 1.78
C ALA A 165 34.56 -61.94 1.77
N MET A 166 35.48 -60.96 1.78
CA MET A 166 36.92 -61.21 1.86
C MET A 166 37.31 -61.91 3.17
N VAL A 167 36.76 -61.45 4.31
CA VAL A 167 37.01 -62.05 5.63
C VAL A 167 36.46 -63.47 5.70
N LYS A 168 35.24 -63.71 5.21
CA LYS A 168 34.63 -65.04 5.17
C LYS A 168 35.45 -66.01 4.33
N MET A 169 35.83 -65.63 3.11
CA MET A 169 36.66 -66.47 2.25
C MET A 169 38.01 -66.80 2.91
N ARG A 170 38.69 -65.79 3.45
CA ARG A 170 39.95 -65.97 4.19
C ARG A 170 39.79 -66.92 5.37
N GLY A 171 38.74 -66.73 6.18
CA GLY A 171 38.46 -67.56 7.35
C GLY A 171 38.21 -69.03 6.99
N ILE A 172 37.39 -69.31 5.97
CA ILE A 172 37.14 -70.68 5.51
C ILE A 172 38.42 -71.32 4.94
N ARG A 173 39.22 -70.57 4.18
CA ARG A 173 40.51 -71.05 3.67
C ARG A 173 41.49 -71.37 4.81
N ASP A 174 41.65 -70.48 5.78
CA ASP A 174 42.56 -70.66 6.93
C ASP A 174 42.16 -71.88 7.79
N ILE A 175 40.85 -72.07 8.05
CA ILE A 175 40.35 -73.26 8.73
C ILE A 175 40.72 -74.52 7.97
N GLY A 176 40.54 -74.52 6.65
CA GLY A 176 40.82 -75.72 5.87
C GLY A 176 42.30 -76.03 5.75
N GLN A 177 43.15 -75.01 5.59
CA GLN A 177 44.60 -75.17 5.55
C GLN A 177 45.15 -75.81 6.83
N LYS A 178 44.60 -75.45 8.00
CA LYS A 178 44.95 -76.06 9.29
C LYS A 178 44.59 -77.56 9.38
N GLN A 179 43.65 -78.02 8.55
CA GLN A 179 43.19 -79.42 8.53
C GLN A 179 43.85 -80.24 7.41
N CYS A 180 44.73 -79.64 6.60
CA CYS A 180 45.47 -80.35 5.56
C CYS A 180 46.57 -81.24 6.15
N LYS A 181 46.61 -82.52 5.75
CA LYS A 181 47.69 -83.48 6.08
C LYS A 181 48.10 -84.22 4.82
N ALA A 182 49.41 -84.35 4.57
CA ALA A 182 49.96 -85.03 3.39
C ALA A 182 49.38 -84.53 2.04
N GLY A 183 49.04 -83.24 1.94
CA GLY A 183 48.48 -82.64 0.72
C GLY A 183 46.98 -82.90 0.50
N GLN A 184 46.28 -83.48 1.48
CA GLN A 184 44.83 -83.73 1.42
C GLN A 184 44.13 -83.13 2.64
N TYR A 185 42.86 -82.75 2.46
CA TYR A 185 42.02 -82.26 3.55
C TYR A 185 41.63 -83.41 4.48
N ALA A 186 42.07 -83.37 5.74
CA ALA A 186 41.85 -84.43 6.74
C ALA A 186 40.82 -84.03 7.81
N GLY A 187 39.90 -83.12 7.46
CA GLY A 187 38.83 -82.65 8.35
C GLY A 187 37.69 -83.67 8.54
N THR A 188 36.90 -83.47 9.60
CA THR A 188 35.80 -84.38 9.98
C THR A 188 34.61 -84.38 9.01
N ASN A 189 34.48 -83.38 8.14
CA ASN A 189 33.43 -83.33 7.12
C ASN A 189 33.89 -82.57 5.85
N PRO A 190 34.48 -83.27 4.86
CA PRO A 190 34.99 -82.66 3.62
C PRO A 190 33.90 -82.06 2.73
N GLU A 191 32.74 -82.71 2.60
CA GLU A 191 31.66 -82.26 1.70
C GLU A 191 31.07 -80.92 2.15
N ASN A 192 30.73 -80.79 3.43
CA ASN A 192 30.23 -79.53 4.00
C ASN A 192 31.29 -78.42 3.94
N TYR A 193 32.58 -78.76 4.08
CA TYR A 193 33.65 -77.79 3.90
C TYR A 193 33.72 -77.26 2.46
N GLN A 194 33.67 -78.17 1.48
CA GLN A 194 33.70 -77.80 0.06
C GLN A 194 32.47 -76.96 -0.34
N GLU A 195 31.29 -77.31 0.16
CA GLU A 195 30.07 -76.51 -0.05
C GLU A 195 30.22 -75.09 0.50
N LYS A 196 30.75 -74.95 1.72
CA LYS A 196 31.03 -73.64 2.33
C LYS A 196 32.07 -72.86 1.54
N LEU A 197 33.16 -73.50 1.13
CA LEU A 197 34.22 -72.87 0.36
C LEU A 197 33.69 -72.36 -0.99
N PHE A 198 32.87 -73.16 -1.67
CA PHE A 198 32.23 -72.78 -2.92
C PHE A 198 31.26 -71.60 -2.71
N ALA A 199 30.38 -71.68 -1.70
CA ALA A 199 29.44 -70.61 -1.40
C ALA A 199 30.15 -69.28 -1.07
N THR A 200 31.19 -69.30 -0.24
CA THR A 200 31.97 -68.09 0.07
C THR A 200 32.75 -67.57 -1.13
N SER A 201 33.21 -68.45 -2.02
CA SER A 201 33.87 -68.02 -3.27
C SER A 201 32.88 -67.31 -4.19
N TYR A 202 31.66 -67.82 -4.30
CA TYR A 202 30.60 -67.21 -5.09
C TYR A 202 30.21 -65.83 -4.54
N ASP A 203 30.03 -65.73 -3.21
CA ASP A 203 29.76 -64.45 -2.54
C ASP A 203 30.89 -63.43 -2.74
N LEU A 204 32.14 -63.87 -2.66
CA LEU A 204 33.32 -63.03 -2.92
C LEU A 204 33.34 -62.52 -4.36
N VAL A 205 33.13 -63.39 -5.34
CA VAL A 205 33.04 -63.00 -6.75
C VAL A 205 31.94 -61.95 -6.93
N GLY A 206 30.75 -62.21 -6.38
CA GLY A 206 29.63 -61.28 -6.43
C GLY A 206 29.97 -59.91 -5.83
N ALA A 207 30.61 -59.89 -4.65
CA ALA A 207 31.02 -58.65 -4.00
C ALA A 207 32.09 -57.88 -4.80
N CYS A 208 33.06 -58.57 -5.38
CA CYS A 208 34.10 -57.97 -6.25
C CYS A 208 33.50 -57.33 -7.50
N TYR A 209 32.46 -57.92 -8.10
CA TYR A 209 31.81 -57.33 -9.27
C TYR A 209 30.92 -56.13 -8.93
N LYS A 210 30.29 -56.10 -7.74
CA LYS A 210 29.43 -54.99 -7.30
C LYS A 210 30.17 -53.66 -7.15
N ILE A 211 31.48 -53.69 -6.90
CA ILE A 211 32.27 -52.47 -6.71
C ILE A 211 32.75 -51.83 -8.03
N ILE A 212 32.58 -52.52 -9.17
CA ILE A 212 33.04 -52.07 -10.48
C ILE A 212 32.27 -50.81 -10.91
N GLY A 213 33.02 -49.77 -11.30
CA GLY A 213 32.44 -48.49 -11.74
C GLY A 213 32.02 -47.57 -10.60
N ILE A 214 32.14 -48.01 -9.35
CA ILE A 214 31.83 -47.21 -8.15
C ILE A 214 33.10 -46.66 -7.52
N PHE A 215 34.12 -47.51 -7.39
CA PHE A 215 35.46 -47.12 -6.92
C PHE A 215 36.41 -46.90 -8.10
N ASN A 216 37.56 -46.28 -7.80
CA ASN A 216 38.57 -45.98 -8.81
C ASN A 216 39.20 -47.25 -9.40
N ASP A 217 39.91 -47.09 -10.52
CA ASP A 217 40.54 -48.23 -11.21
C ASP A 217 41.60 -48.92 -10.35
N GLU A 218 42.27 -48.21 -9.44
CA GLU A 218 43.26 -48.79 -8.53
C GLU A 218 42.63 -49.82 -7.59
N ILE A 219 41.56 -49.45 -6.86
CA ILE A 219 40.83 -50.36 -5.96
C ILE A 219 40.25 -51.55 -6.74
N LYS A 220 39.77 -51.30 -7.96
CA LYS A 220 39.30 -52.36 -8.85
C LYS A 220 40.43 -53.35 -9.17
N GLN A 221 41.61 -52.89 -9.57
CA GLN A 221 42.74 -53.77 -9.86
C GLN A 221 43.18 -54.56 -8.65
N GLU A 222 43.25 -53.92 -7.47
CA GLU A 222 43.61 -54.61 -6.22
C GLU A 222 42.57 -55.66 -5.81
N THR A 223 41.28 -55.36 -6.00
CA THR A 223 40.20 -56.30 -5.70
C THR A 223 40.20 -57.50 -6.67
N LEU A 224 40.44 -57.26 -7.95
CA LEU A 224 40.60 -58.33 -8.94
C LEU A 224 41.86 -59.15 -8.67
N HIS A 225 42.94 -58.53 -8.22
CA HIS A 225 44.14 -59.22 -7.79
C HIS A 225 43.89 -60.09 -6.57
N PHE A 226 43.18 -59.57 -5.56
CA PHE A 226 42.74 -60.36 -4.40
C PHE A 226 41.91 -61.58 -4.82
N LEU A 227 40.97 -61.40 -5.75
CA LEU A 227 40.14 -62.48 -6.27
C LEU A 227 41.00 -63.53 -6.98
N SER A 228 41.89 -63.09 -7.87
CA SER A 228 42.77 -63.97 -8.64
C SER A 228 43.71 -64.79 -7.77
N ILE A 229 44.27 -64.20 -6.71
CA ILE A 229 45.12 -64.93 -5.78
C ILE A 229 44.26 -65.87 -4.93
N SER A 230 43.09 -65.42 -4.46
CA SER A 230 42.18 -66.25 -3.66
C SER A 230 41.65 -67.48 -4.39
N SER A 231 41.70 -67.49 -5.73
CA SER A 231 41.32 -68.60 -6.59
C SER A 231 42.50 -69.31 -7.28
N ALA A 232 43.75 -68.94 -6.98
CA ALA A 232 44.93 -69.43 -7.69
C ALA A 232 45.13 -70.95 -7.58
N ASP A 233 44.58 -71.55 -6.52
CA ASP A 233 44.61 -72.98 -6.24
C ASP A 233 43.38 -73.75 -6.74
N ASN A 234 42.48 -73.10 -7.51
CA ASN A 234 41.21 -73.69 -7.98
C ASN A 234 40.40 -74.36 -6.84
N GLY A 235 40.53 -73.88 -5.60
CA GLY A 235 39.88 -74.45 -4.43
C GLY A 235 40.65 -75.60 -3.76
N ASN A 236 41.82 -76.00 -4.26
CA ASN A 236 42.68 -77.00 -3.65
C ASN A 236 43.62 -76.38 -2.60
N ILE A 237 43.02 -75.97 -1.48
CA ILE A 237 43.68 -75.28 -0.36
C ILE A 237 44.84 -76.05 0.31
N CYS A 238 45.01 -77.35 0.02
CA CYS A 238 46.07 -78.19 0.59
C CYS A 238 47.31 -78.29 -0.31
N GLU A 239 47.31 -77.67 -1.49
CA GLU A 239 48.50 -77.63 -2.35
C GLU A 239 49.63 -76.81 -1.71
N LYS A 240 50.88 -77.19 -2.03
CA LYS A 240 52.08 -76.53 -1.49
C LYS A 240 52.17 -75.04 -1.83
N ASN A 241 51.53 -74.63 -2.92
CA ASN A 241 51.48 -73.24 -3.40
C ASN A 241 50.11 -72.58 -3.14
N ALA A 242 49.25 -73.20 -2.32
CA ALA A 242 47.96 -72.62 -2.00
C ALA A 242 48.11 -71.31 -1.22
N THR A 243 47.37 -70.29 -1.64
CA THR A 243 47.43 -68.98 -1.02
C THR A 243 47.00 -69.01 0.43
N THR A 244 47.80 -68.38 1.29
CA THR A 244 47.59 -68.36 2.74
C THR A 244 46.97 -67.06 3.25
N ASP A 245 46.42 -67.09 4.47
CA ASP A 245 45.91 -65.87 5.13
C ASP A 245 46.97 -64.77 5.26
N LYS A 246 48.26 -65.14 5.37
CA LYS A 246 49.38 -64.19 5.44
C LYS A 246 49.54 -63.35 4.18
N GLU A 247 49.11 -63.86 3.02
CA GLU A 247 49.17 -63.16 1.73
C GLU A 247 47.87 -62.37 1.47
N LEU A 248 46.73 -62.93 1.86
CA LEU A 248 45.41 -62.31 1.64
C LEU A 248 45.13 -61.17 2.63
N ARG A 249 45.54 -61.30 3.89
CA ARG A 249 45.25 -60.28 4.93
C ARG A 249 45.83 -58.91 4.60
N PRO A 250 47.11 -58.77 4.21
CA PRO A 250 47.66 -57.47 3.86
C PRO A 250 46.95 -56.83 2.67
N LEU A 251 46.57 -57.63 1.66
CA LEU A 251 45.82 -57.16 0.49
C LEU A 251 44.43 -56.66 0.88
N GLN A 252 43.69 -57.40 1.71
CA GLN A 252 42.40 -56.93 2.21
C GLN A 252 42.53 -55.59 2.95
N VAL A 253 43.49 -55.48 3.88
CA VAL A 253 43.69 -54.25 4.66
C VAL A 253 44.07 -53.08 3.75
N LYS A 254 44.86 -53.33 2.70
CA LYS A 254 45.23 -52.31 1.71
C LYS A 254 44.00 -51.79 0.96
N ILE A 255 43.18 -52.70 0.43
CA ILE A 255 41.92 -52.37 -0.26
C ILE A 255 40.99 -51.60 0.67
N ASP A 256 40.85 -52.06 1.92
CA ASP A 256 39.99 -51.42 2.92
C ASP A 256 40.41 -49.97 3.18
N ASN A 257 41.70 -49.75 3.43
CA ASN A 257 42.25 -48.41 3.69
C ASN A 257 42.10 -47.49 2.48
N GLN A 258 42.28 -47.99 1.26
CA GLN A 258 42.05 -47.20 0.03
C GLN A 258 40.59 -46.78 -0.11
N ILE A 259 39.66 -47.69 0.17
CA ILE A 259 38.22 -47.40 0.15
C ILE A 259 37.87 -46.36 1.22
N ILE A 260 38.33 -46.55 2.46
CA ILE A 260 38.11 -45.61 3.56
C ILE A 260 38.62 -44.21 3.18
N SER A 261 39.84 -44.11 2.66
CA SER A 261 40.43 -42.82 2.28
C SER A 261 39.59 -42.09 1.22
N LEU A 262 39.03 -42.80 0.24
CA LEU A 262 38.11 -42.20 -0.74
C LEU A 262 36.81 -41.71 -0.09
N ILE A 263 36.26 -42.47 0.86
CA ILE A 263 35.03 -42.09 1.56
C ILE A 263 35.28 -40.88 2.46
N GLU A 264 36.40 -40.85 3.20
CA GLU A 264 36.83 -39.69 4.00
C GLU A 264 36.99 -38.44 3.12
N GLY A 265 37.52 -38.58 1.90
CA GLY A 265 37.58 -37.47 0.95
C GLY A 265 36.19 -36.91 0.58
N LEU A 266 35.18 -37.76 0.43
CA LEU A 266 33.79 -37.33 0.19
C LEU A 266 33.18 -36.70 1.45
N GLU A 267 33.47 -37.22 2.63
CA GLU A 267 33.04 -36.64 3.91
C GLU A 267 33.64 -35.25 4.13
N GLN A 268 34.91 -35.05 3.81
CA GLN A 268 35.55 -33.74 3.86
C GLN A 268 34.85 -32.75 2.92
N GLN A 269 34.54 -33.15 1.68
CA GLN A 269 33.78 -32.31 0.76
C GLN A 269 32.39 -31.96 1.29
N LYS A 270 31.68 -32.93 1.89
CA LYS A 270 30.39 -32.71 2.55
C LYS A 270 30.52 -31.72 3.70
N ASN A 271 31.53 -31.89 4.57
CA ASN A 271 31.76 -31.03 5.71
C ASN A 271 32.10 -29.59 5.29
N MET A 272 32.90 -29.40 4.24
CA MET A 272 33.16 -28.07 3.67
C MET A 272 31.88 -27.38 3.18
N LEU A 273 30.97 -28.12 2.54
CA LEU A 273 29.68 -27.58 2.11
C LEU A 273 28.77 -27.25 3.30
N MET A 274 28.77 -28.07 4.36
CA MET A 274 28.03 -27.76 5.60
C MET A 274 28.57 -26.51 6.28
N VAL A 275 29.89 -26.34 6.37
CA VAL A 275 30.50 -25.12 6.92
C VAL A 275 30.09 -23.90 6.10
N LYS A 276 30.14 -23.99 4.76
CA LYS A 276 29.73 -22.90 3.86
C LYS A 276 28.25 -22.55 4.00
N LEU A 277 27.40 -23.53 4.28
CA LEU A 277 25.98 -23.31 4.57
C LEU A 277 25.82 -22.58 5.91
N ASN A 278 26.48 -23.08 6.97
CA ASN A 278 26.38 -22.51 8.32
C ASN A 278 26.99 -21.11 8.43
N SER A 279 28.11 -20.83 7.74
CA SER A 279 28.73 -19.50 7.74
C SER A 279 27.82 -18.47 7.07
N LYS A 280 27.15 -18.85 5.98
CA LYS A 280 26.12 -18.02 5.34
C LYS A 280 24.93 -17.79 6.28
N THR A 281 24.51 -18.80 7.05
CA THR A 281 23.44 -18.64 8.04
C THR A 281 23.82 -17.68 9.17
N GLN A 282 25.07 -17.72 9.66
CA GLN A 282 25.53 -16.89 10.77
C GLN A 282 25.73 -15.41 10.41
N GLU A 283 26.23 -15.10 9.20
CA GLU A 283 26.30 -13.72 8.70
C GLU A 283 24.92 -13.05 8.66
N ASN A 284 23.84 -13.85 8.53
CA ASN A 284 22.47 -13.34 8.42
C ASN A 284 21.80 -13.03 9.77
N PHE A 285 22.25 -13.58 10.89
CA PHE A 285 21.70 -13.25 12.22
C PHE A 285 22.43 -12.11 12.95
N GLY A 286 23.61 -11.70 12.45
CA GLY A 286 24.40 -10.59 13.02
C GLY A 286 24.16 -9.22 12.36
N GLY A 287 23.34 -9.16 11.30
CA GLY A 287 23.12 -7.95 10.50
C GLY A 287 21.97 -7.06 10.98
N GLN A 288 22.26 -6.13 11.89
CA GLN A 288 21.53 -4.87 12.15
C GLN A 288 20.02 -4.96 12.46
N TYR A 289 19.70 -5.23 13.73
CA TYR A 289 18.66 -4.47 14.42
C TYR A 289 19.34 -3.36 15.23
N VAL A 290 19.84 -2.33 14.56
CA VAL A 290 20.08 -1.05 15.23
C VAL A 290 18.75 -0.32 15.21
N GLU A 291 17.95 -0.49 16.25
CA GLU A 291 16.89 0.46 16.58
C GLU A 291 17.54 1.85 16.60
N LYS A 292 17.21 2.68 15.62
CA LYS A 292 17.49 4.12 15.72
C LYS A 292 16.80 4.61 16.99
N PRO A 293 17.52 5.26 17.93
CA PRO A 293 16.89 5.78 19.13
C PRO A 293 15.80 6.79 18.74
N PRO A 294 14.68 6.85 19.48
CA PRO A 294 13.63 7.81 19.22
C PRO A 294 14.20 9.23 19.35
N LEU A 295 13.89 10.06 18.36
CA LEU A 295 14.18 11.49 18.38
C LEU A 295 13.64 12.08 19.69
N LYS A 296 14.55 12.60 20.52
CA LYS A 296 14.20 13.45 21.66
C LYS A 296 13.40 14.64 21.13
N ASN A 297 12.13 14.74 21.52
CA ASN A 297 11.40 15.99 21.44
C ASN A 297 12.05 16.98 22.42
N SER A 298 12.69 18.01 21.89
CA SER A 298 13.02 19.20 22.64
C SER A 298 11.75 20.04 22.78
N ASN A 299 11.23 20.13 24.00
CA ASN A 299 10.48 21.27 24.51
C ASN A 299 11.20 21.74 25.77
#